data_AF-A0A1F3WT97-F1
#
_entry.id   AF-A0A1F3WT97-F1
#
_cell.length_a   1.000
_cell.length_b   1.000
_cell.length_c   1.000
_cell.angle_alpha   90.00
_cell.angle_beta   90.00
_cell.angle_gamma   90.00
#
_symmetry.space_group_name_H-M   'P 1'
#
loop_
_entity.id
_entity.type
_entity.pdbx_description
1 polymer ?
#
loop_
_entity_poly.entity_id
_entity_poly.type
_entity_poly.pdbx_seq_one_letter_code
_entity_poly.pdbx_strand_id
1 'polypeptide(L)'
;MILKKLAAFFFALAFLMAIVLFTNVGRAYIPLYIARIIFMSSGAIALLLNLISFQSGKSTPLFNFLYWIGSILVFVGLVFFIMHWPYGFYILIAGLFVTGLSFLLPENLVSKAEDNEDLLDKPL
;
A
#
# COMPACT_ATOMS: atom_id res chain seq x y z
N MET A 1 -7.62 8.84 -13.94
CA MET A 1 -6.23 8.79 -14.50
C MET A 1 -5.29 9.80 -13.84
N ILE A 2 -5.68 11.06 -13.64
CA ILE A 2 -4.81 12.09 -13.04
C ILE A 2 -4.38 11.75 -11.60
N LEU A 3 -5.30 11.22 -10.78
CA LEU A 3 -5.05 10.89 -9.37
C LEU A 3 -3.97 9.81 -9.20
N LYS A 4 -3.99 8.77 -10.05
CA LYS A 4 -2.97 7.71 -10.09
C LYS A 4 -1.59 8.27 -10.41
N LYS A 5 -1.50 9.19 -11.38
CA LYS A 5 -0.23 9.84 -11.75
C LYS A 5 0.31 10.70 -10.60
N LEU A 6 -0.58 11.44 -9.91
CA LEU A 6 -0.21 12.24 -8.76
C LEU A 6 0.27 11.37 -7.59
N ALA A 7 -0.46 10.29 -7.28
CA ALA A 7 -0.03 9.32 -6.27
C ALA A 7 1.34 8.74 -6.61
N ALA A 8 1.57 8.35 -7.87
CA ALA A 8 2.86 7.83 -8.33
C ALA A 8 4.00 8.85 -8.18
N PHE A 9 3.74 10.13 -8.45
CA PHE A 9 4.71 11.20 -8.24
C PHE A 9 5.10 11.33 -6.75
N PHE A 10 4.12 11.37 -5.84
CA PHE A 10 4.41 11.42 -4.40
C PHE A 10 5.10 10.15 -3.90
N PHE A 11 4.75 8.98 -4.45
CA PHE A 11 5.45 7.72 -4.16
C PHE A 11 6.91 7.76 -4.60
N ALA A 12 7.20 8.29 -5.80
CA ALA A 12 8.57 8.44 -6.28
C ALA A 12 9.38 9.41 -5.40
N LEU A 13 8.77 10.52 -4.97
CA LEU A 13 9.38 11.46 -4.05
C LEU A 13 9.69 10.81 -2.68
N ALA A 14 8.72 10.08 -2.13
CA ALA A 14 8.92 9.32 -0.90
C ALA A 14 10.03 8.28 -1.06
N PHE A 15 10.06 7.56 -2.19
CA PHE A 15 11.08 6.55 -2.46
C PHE A 15 12.49 7.16 -2.54
N LEU A 16 12.65 8.31 -3.20
CA LEU A 16 13.93 9.04 -3.20
C LEU A 16 14.39 9.40 -1.80
N MET A 17 13.48 9.88 -0.94
CA MET A 17 13.81 10.18 0.46
C MET A 17 14.14 8.91 1.27
N ALA A 18 13.47 7.79 1.01
CA ALA A 18 13.82 6.51 1.63
C ALA A 18 15.26 6.11 1.29
N ILE A 19 15.71 6.28 0.04
CA ILE A 19 17.11 6.03 -0.33
C ILE A 19 18.04 6.89 0.54
N VAL A 20 17.78 8.19 0.65
CA VAL A 20 18.59 9.09 1.49
C VAL A 20 18.63 8.65 2.95
N LEU A 21 17.49 8.23 3.49
CA LEU A 21 17.36 7.80 4.89
C LEU A 21 18.08 6.48 5.20
N PHE A 22 17.98 5.49 4.31
CA PHE A 22 18.49 4.14 4.57
C PHE A 22 19.91 3.90 4.06
N THR A 23 20.31 4.52 2.95
CA THR A 23 21.63 4.28 2.34
C THR A 23 22.68 5.30 2.75
N ASN A 24 22.28 6.38 3.42
CA ASN A 24 23.12 7.54 3.76
C ASN A 24 23.66 8.32 2.55
N VAL A 25 23.25 7.97 1.33
CA VAL A 25 23.58 8.71 0.11
C VAL A 25 22.78 10.01 0.05
N GLY A 26 23.43 11.14 -0.21
CA GLY A 26 22.75 12.44 -0.34
C GLY A 26 22.57 13.25 0.96
N ARG A 27 23.07 12.75 2.11
CA ARG A 27 23.08 13.49 3.39
C ARG A 27 23.83 14.84 3.31
N ALA A 28 24.76 14.98 2.37
CA ALA A 28 25.48 16.24 2.13
C ALA A 28 24.57 17.36 1.60
N TYR A 29 23.46 17.01 0.93
CA TYR A 29 22.51 17.96 0.36
C TYR A 29 21.23 18.06 1.19
N ILE A 30 20.76 16.95 1.74
CA ILE A 30 19.48 16.88 2.47
C ILE A 30 19.73 16.31 3.86
N PRO A 31 19.55 17.11 4.94
CA PRO A 31 19.70 16.61 6.29
C PRO A 31 18.60 15.59 6.62
N LEU A 32 18.94 14.60 7.45
CA LEU A 32 18.07 13.47 7.81
C LEU A 32 16.69 13.91 8.31
N TYR A 33 16.63 14.96 9.12
CA TYR A 33 15.37 15.50 9.64
C TYR A 33 14.42 15.92 8.52
N ILE A 34 14.93 16.63 7.51
CA ILE A 34 14.13 17.09 6.36
C ILE A 34 13.70 15.89 5.52
N ALA A 35 14.61 14.95 5.26
CA ALA A 35 14.29 13.73 4.51
C ALA A 35 13.19 12.92 5.20
N ARG A 36 13.18 12.82 6.54
CA ARG A 36 12.11 12.16 7.31
C ARG A 36 10.77 12.85 7.14
N ILE A 37 10.71 14.17 7.24
CA ILE A 37 9.45 14.92 7.09
C ILE A 37 8.90 14.78 5.67
N ILE A 38 9.75 14.94 4.66
CA ILE A 38 9.34 14.77 3.26
C ILE A 38 8.88 13.35 3.03
N PHE A 39 9.61 12.34 3.51
CA PHE A 39 9.22 10.94 3.41
C PHE A 39 7.83 10.68 4.02
N MET A 40 7.60 11.12 5.26
CA MET A 40 6.34 10.87 5.97
C MET A 40 5.16 11.59 5.31
N SER A 41 5.33 12.86 4.96
CA SER A 41 4.26 13.65 4.33
C SER A 41 3.94 13.16 2.92
N SER A 42 4.95 13.02 2.06
CA SER A 42 4.76 12.53 0.69
C SER A 42 4.27 11.09 0.67
N GLY A 43 4.82 10.20 1.50
CA GLY A 43 4.38 8.81 1.59
C GLY A 43 2.94 8.66 2.07
N ALA A 44 2.53 9.43 3.08
CA ALA A 44 1.14 9.43 3.56
C ALA A 44 0.17 9.93 2.48
N ILE A 45 0.51 11.05 1.80
CA ILE A 45 -0.28 11.59 0.70
C ILE A 45 -0.36 10.58 -0.45
N ALA A 46 0.77 9.99 -0.84
CA ALA A 46 0.83 9.01 -1.92
C ALA A 46 -0.07 7.81 -1.62
N LEU A 47 -0.02 7.29 -0.39
CA LEU A 47 -0.83 6.17 0.05
C LEU A 47 -2.32 6.53 0.05
N LEU A 48 -2.72 7.67 0.63
CA LEU A 48 -4.12 8.12 0.61
C LEU A 48 -4.66 8.28 -0.82
N LEU A 49 -3.89 8.93 -1.70
CA LEU A 49 -4.29 9.10 -3.10
C LEU A 49 -4.40 7.77 -3.85
N ASN A 50 -3.51 6.82 -3.54
CA ASN A 50 -3.54 5.47 -4.10
C ASN A 50 -4.79 4.71 -3.65
N LEU A 51 -5.10 4.72 -2.35
CA LEU A 51 -6.30 4.10 -1.79
C LEU A 51 -7.57 4.65 -2.45
N ILE A 52 -7.75 5.97 -2.47
CA ILE A 52 -8.91 6.61 -3.13
C ILE A 52 -9.00 6.20 -4.61
N SER A 53 -7.86 6.05 -5.29
CA SER A 53 -7.88 5.66 -6.70
C SER A 53 -8.19 4.19 -6.95
N PHE A 54 -7.96 3.28 -6.00
CA PHE A 54 -8.18 1.84 -6.17
C PHE A 54 -9.64 1.42 -6.05
N GLN A 55 -10.47 2.22 -5.39
CA GLN A 55 -11.92 1.97 -5.24
C GLN A 55 -12.68 1.93 -6.59
N SER A 56 -12.04 2.34 -7.70
CA SER A 56 -12.60 2.39 -9.04
C SER A 56 -12.21 1.19 -9.95
N GLY A 57 -11.55 0.15 -9.43
CA GLY A 57 -11.04 -1.00 -10.22
C GLY A 57 -11.91 -2.26 -10.17
N LYS A 58 -11.79 -3.13 -11.19
CA LYS A 58 -12.47 -4.46 -11.32
C LYS A 58 -11.86 -5.59 -10.45
N SER A 59 -11.10 -5.26 -9.42
CA SER A 59 -10.50 -6.26 -8.53
C SER A 59 -11.53 -6.74 -7.50
N THR A 60 -11.38 -7.98 -7.03
CA THR A 60 -12.26 -8.54 -6.01
C THR A 60 -12.19 -7.71 -4.73
N PRO A 61 -13.33 -7.50 -4.03
CA PRO A 61 -13.35 -6.70 -2.79
C PRO A 61 -12.35 -7.19 -1.73
N LEU A 62 -12.15 -8.51 -1.65
CA LEU A 62 -11.22 -9.14 -0.71
C LEU A 62 -9.75 -8.80 -1.02
N PHE A 63 -9.34 -8.85 -2.29
CA PHE A 63 -7.99 -8.46 -2.71
C PHE A 63 -7.71 -7.00 -2.37
N ASN A 64 -8.64 -6.10 -2.68
CA ASN A 64 -8.49 -4.68 -2.39
C ASN A 64 -8.35 -4.43 -0.88
N PHE A 65 -9.15 -5.10 -0.06
CA PHE A 65 -9.09 -4.98 1.38
C PHE A 65 -7.76 -5.44 1.98
N LEU A 66 -7.28 -6.63 1.58
CA LEU A 66 -5.99 -7.17 2.04
C LEU A 66 -4.82 -6.30 1.58
N TYR A 67 -4.84 -5.85 0.33
CA TYR A 67 -3.84 -4.94 -0.21
C TYR A 67 -3.82 -3.60 0.55
N TRP A 68 -4.98 -3.05 0.90
CA TRP A 68 -5.08 -1.80 1.68
C TRP A 68 -4.51 -1.95 3.08
N ILE A 69 -4.93 -2.98 3.82
CA ILE A 69 -4.42 -3.25 5.17
C ILE A 69 -2.92 -3.48 5.14
N GLY A 70 -2.46 -4.33 4.20
CA GLY A 70 -1.05 -4.59 4.01
C GLY A 70 -0.25 -3.31 3.75
N SER A 71 -0.71 -2.47 2.83
CA SER A 71 -0.05 -1.20 2.49
C SER A 71 0.02 -0.24 3.68
N ILE A 72 -1.05 -0.12 4.46
CA ILE A 72 -1.08 0.71 5.67
C ILE A 72 -0.09 0.18 6.71
N LEU A 73 -0.10 -1.14 6.97
CA LEU A 73 0.83 -1.76 7.92
C LEU A 73 2.28 -1.58 7.49
N VAL A 74 2.59 -1.75 6.19
CA VAL A 74 3.94 -1.49 5.66
C VAL A 74 4.33 -0.05 5.93
N PHE A 75 3.49 0.91 5.57
CA PHE A 75 3.80 2.33 5.75
C PHE A 75 3.99 2.69 7.23
N VAL A 76 3.08 2.28 8.10
CA VAL A 76 3.18 2.51 9.56
C VAL A 76 4.44 1.86 10.13
N GLY A 77 4.72 0.60 9.75
CA GLY A 77 5.93 -0.10 10.16
C GLY A 77 7.19 0.63 9.73
N LEU A 78 7.22 1.17 8.51
CA LEU A 78 8.35 1.93 8.00
C LEU A 78 8.54 3.27 8.74
N VAL A 79 7.44 3.97 9.07
CA VAL A 79 7.46 5.18 9.89
C VAL A 79 8.00 4.86 11.29
N PHE A 80 7.50 3.81 11.94
CA PHE A 80 7.99 3.39 13.25
C PHE A 80 9.48 3.03 13.22
N PHE A 81 9.91 2.32 12.18
CA PHE A 81 11.30 1.95 11.98
C PHE A 81 12.20 3.19 11.82
N ILE A 82 11.80 4.17 10.99
CA ILE A 82 12.52 5.44 10.80
C ILE A 82 12.58 6.26 12.11
N MET A 83 11.48 6.26 12.87
CA MET A 83 11.37 6.97 14.15
C MET A 83 12.07 6.24 15.31
N HIS A 84 12.64 5.06 15.07
CA HIS A 84 13.25 4.20 16.09
C HIS A 84 12.26 3.83 17.22
N TRP A 85 10.98 3.72 16.86
CA TRP A 85 9.95 3.28 17.79
C TRP A 85 9.96 1.76 17.92
N PRO A 86 9.58 1.23 19.10
CA PRO A 86 9.57 -0.20 19.33
C PRO A 86 8.61 -0.90 18.37
N TYR A 87 8.90 -2.16 18.07
CA TYR A 87 8.11 -3.02 17.19
C TYR A 87 8.03 -2.65 15.71
N GLY A 88 8.65 -1.55 15.26
CA GLY A 88 8.55 -1.09 13.86
C GLY A 88 8.93 -2.16 12.82
N PHE A 89 10.00 -2.91 13.06
CA PHE A 89 10.43 -4.01 12.18
C PHE A 89 9.39 -5.14 12.08
N TYR A 90 8.78 -5.53 13.21
CA TYR A 90 7.76 -6.59 13.23
C TYR A 90 6.49 -6.15 12.50
N ILE A 91 6.06 -4.91 12.69
CA ILE A 91 4.90 -4.33 11.98
C ILE A 91 5.17 -4.28 10.47
N LEU A 92 6.38 -3.86 10.08
CA LEU A 92 6.78 -3.80 8.67
C LEU A 92 6.75 -5.19 8.01
N ILE A 93 7.34 -6.20 8.66
CA ILE A 93 7.33 -7.59 8.17
C ILE A 93 5.89 -8.12 8.07
N ALA A 94 5.05 -7.87 9.08
CA ALA A 94 3.65 -8.29 9.05
C ALA A 94 2.88 -7.64 7.89
N GLY A 95 3.07 -6.34 7.67
CA GLY A 95 2.47 -5.65 6.53
C GLY A 95 2.93 -6.19 5.18
N LEU A 96 4.23 -6.46 5.03
CA LEU A 96 4.77 -7.06 3.81
C LEU A 96 4.20 -8.45 3.57
N PHE A 97 4.04 -9.24 4.63
CA PHE A 97 3.44 -10.58 4.56
C PHE A 97 1.97 -10.51 4.12
N VAL A 98 1.15 -9.63 4.73
CA VAL A 98 -0.26 -9.44 4.34
C VAL A 98 -0.37 -8.97 2.89
N THR A 99 0.48 -8.02 2.48
CA THR A 99 0.50 -7.51 1.11
C THR A 99 0.89 -8.60 0.12
N GLY A 100 1.93 -9.39 0.44
CA GLY A 100 2.40 -10.50 -0.38
C GLY A 100 1.36 -11.62 -0.52
N LEU A 101 0.67 -11.96 0.57
CA LEU A 101 -0.45 -12.91 0.54
C LEU A 101 -1.58 -12.44 -0.37
N SER A 102 -1.85 -11.12 -0.43
CA SER A 102 -2.87 -10.58 -1.34
C SER A 102 -2.58 -10.95 -2.80
N PHE A 103 -1.31 -10.94 -3.22
CA PHE A 103 -0.91 -11.34 -4.59
C PHE A 103 -0.94 -12.85 -4.83
N LEU A 104 -0.87 -13.65 -3.76
CA LEU A 104 -0.93 -15.11 -3.85
C LEU A 104 -2.37 -15.65 -3.89
N LEU A 105 -3.38 -14.82 -3.59
CA LEU A 105 -4.78 -15.22 -3.74
C LEU A 105 -5.10 -15.34 -5.23
N PRO A 106 -5.36 -16.56 -5.74
CA PRO A 106 -5.71 -16.73 -7.15
C PRO A 106 -7.09 -16.12 -7.41
N GLU A 107 -7.20 -15.33 -8.49
CA GLU A 107 -8.46 -14.79 -9.05
C GLU A 107 -9.55 -15.89 -9.23
N ASN A 108 -9.11 -17.14 -9.33
CA ASN A 108 -9.84 -18.32 -9.71
C ASN A 108 -10.78 -18.87 -8.62
N LEU A 109 -10.59 -18.51 -7.35
CA LEU A 109 -11.40 -19.04 -6.22
C LEU A 109 -12.59 -18.16 -5.85
N VAL A 110 -12.65 -16.92 -6.35
CA VAL A 110 -13.69 -15.95 -5.97
C VAL A 110 -14.82 -15.89 -7.01
N SER A 111 -14.59 -16.32 -8.24
CA SER A 111 -15.61 -16.39 -9.30
C SER A 111 -16.65 -17.52 -9.12
N LYS A 112 -16.46 -18.45 -8.18
CA LYS A 112 -17.35 -19.62 -8.03
C LYS A 112 -18.45 -19.45 -6.98
N ALA A 113 -18.51 -18.31 -6.28
CA ALA A 113 -19.49 -18.07 -5.22
C ALA A 113 -20.74 -17.29 -5.68
N GLU A 114 -20.77 -16.77 -6.92
CA GLU A 114 -21.90 -16.00 -7.47
C GLU A 114 -22.74 -16.77 -8.50
N ASP A 115 -22.55 -18.09 -8.65
CA ASP A 115 -23.27 -18.91 -9.65
C ASP A 115 -24.32 -19.84 -9.01
N ASN A 116 -24.98 -19.39 -7.93
CA ASN A 116 -26.06 -20.15 -7.27
C ASN A 116 -27.33 -19.32 -6.97
N GLU A 117 -27.48 -18.10 -7.49
CA GLU A 117 -28.73 -17.34 -7.34
C GLU A 117 -29.67 -17.36 -8.56
N ASP A 118 -29.26 -17.95 -9.70
CA ASP A 118 -30.05 -17.94 -10.95
C ASP A 118 -30.86 -19.23 -11.24
N LEU A 119 -31.08 -20.10 -10.24
CA LEU A 119 -31.83 -21.35 -10.42
C LEU A 119 -33.32 -21.29 -10.04
N LEU A 120 -33.86 -20.11 -9.69
CA LEU A 120 -35.28 -19.96 -9.30
C LEU A 120 -36.20 -19.33 -10.37
N ASP A 121 -35.67 -18.81 -11.48
CA ASP A 121 -36.46 -18.17 -12.55
C ASP A 121 -36.64 -19.06 -13.78
N LYS A 122 -37.25 -20.25 -13.60
CA LYS A 122 -37.82 -21.02 -14.71
C LYS A 122 -39.34 -21.07 -14.57
N PRO A 123 -40.11 -20.29 -15.35
CA PRO A 123 -41.53 -20.56 -15.51
C PRO A 123 -41.71 -21.85 -16.34
N LEU A 124 -42.57 -22.73 -15.83
CA LEU A 124 -43.09 -23.93 -16.51
C LEU A 124 -43.89 -23.59 -17.78
#